data_AF-M2ZXE2-F1
#
_entry.id   AF-M2ZXE2-F1
#
_cell.length_a   1.000
_cell.length_b   1.000
_cell.length_c   1.000
_cell.angle_alpha   90.00
_cell.angle_beta   90.00
_cell.angle_gamma   90.00
#
_symmetry.space_group_name_H-M   'P 1'
#
loop_
_entity.id
_entity.type
_entity.pdbx_description
1 polymer ?
#
loop_
_entity_poly.entity_id
_entity_poly.type
_entity_poly.pdbx_seq_one_letter_code
_entity_poly.pdbx_strand_id
1 'polypeptide(L)'
;GAGAAALLTPAGPAATTAAVVGAGAVTALAANWSTCGMSVAGVVAAPKQPGRPGSSTPVRRLGWHALGSIATGAPTGALVGALGALVAGAVPVTWALLAWGAVALAYGLHELGLVTLPTPMRRRQLPRHLRRSMAPWKVSLLFGALIGPGFVIFIRSSAYYLLVLGVAAVGSPVLGAALFTLVSLGRCMPSLLAIVHTRGGGSMPGFLSAMCVVDRRVQTLTGAALVALGAFAVVAAL
;
A
#
# COMPACT_ATOMS: atom_id res chain seq x y z
N GLY A 1 10.44 -35.27 7.79
CA GLY A 1 11.06 -34.60 6.64
C GLY A 1 11.20 -33.11 6.93
N ALA A 2 12.22 -32.73 7.70
CA ALA A 2 12.47 -31.35 8.13
C ALA A 2 13.78 -30.76 7.57
N GLY A 3 14.43 -31.45 6.63
CA GLY A 3 15.77 -31.12 6.14
C GLY A 3 15.85 -30.58 4.70
N ALA A 4 14.73 -30.34 4.02
CA ALA A 4 14.74 -30.01 2.58
C ALA A 4 14.36 -28.55 2.23
N ALA A 5 13.94 -27.72 3.20
CA ALA A 5 13.57 -26.33 2.95
C ALA A 5 14.62 -25.30 3.44
N ALA A 6 15.66 -25.74 4.14
CA ALA A 6 16.71 -24.87 4.68
C ALA A 6 17.87 -24.58 3.69
N LEU A 7 17.81 -25.11 2.46
CA LEU A 7 18.93 -25.08 1.51
C LEU A 7 18.82 -24.05 0.37
N LEU A 8 17.86 -23.11 0.43
CA LEU A 8 17.78 -22.00 -0.53
C LEU A 8 17.32 -20.69 0.12
N THR A 9 17.65 -20.44 1.38
CA THR A 9 17.51 -19.09 1.93
C THR A 9 18.60 -18.22 1.32
N PRO A 10 18.29 -17.27 0.40
CA PRO A 10 19.29 -16.31 -0.03
C PRO A 10 19.84 -15.61 1.21
N ALA A 11 21.17 -15.53 1.34
CA ALA A 11 21.82 -14.78 2.42
C ALA A 11 22.15 -13.36 1.94
N GLY A 12 22.17 -12.39 2.87
CA GLY A 12 22.64 -11.03 2.58
C GLY A 12 21.71 -10.19 1.67
N PRO A 13 22.23 -9.49 0.65
CA PRO A 13 21.46 -8.52 -0.14
C PRO A 13 20.25 -9.10 -0.88
N ALA A 14 20.33 -10.36 -1.33
CA ALA A 14 19.23 -11.04 -2.02
C ALA A 14 18.07 -11.37 -1.07
N ALA A 15 18.36 -11.75 0.18
CA ALA A 15 17.35 -11.96 1.22
C ALA A 15 16.58 -10.67 1.52
N THR A 16 17.32 -9.58 1.65
CA THR A 16 16.76 -8.25 1.89
C THR A 16 15.82 -7.87 0.76
N THR A 17 16.28 -7.98 -0.49
CA THR A 17 15.46 -7.68 -1.67
C THR A 17 14.19 -8.54 -1.73
N ALA A 18 14.30 -9.85 -1.48
CA ALA A 18 13.14 -10.75 -1.47
C ALA A 18 12.12 -10.40 -0.38
N ALA A 19 12.58 -10.11 0.85
CA ALA A 19 11.73 -9.68 1.95
C ALA A 19 11.01 -8.36 1.63
N VAL A 20 11.73 -7.40 1.01
CA VAL A 20 11.20 -6.09 0.62
C VAL A 20 10.17 -6.22 -0.50
N VAL A 21 10.44 -7.05 -1.51
CA VAL A 21 9.47 -7.35 -2.58
C VAL A 21 8.24 -8.02 -2.00
N GLY A 22 8.40 -8.99 -1.10
CA GLY A 22 7.30 -9.63 -0.36
C GLY A 22 6.47 -8.61 0.42
N ALA A 23 7.13 -7.74 1.19
CA ALA A 23 6.46 -6.67 1.93
C ALA A 23 5.75 -5.67 0.99
N GLY A 24 6.33 -5.36 -0.17
CA GLY A 24 5.70 -4.54 -1.20
C GLY A 24 4.45 -5.19 -1.79
N ALA A 25 4.47 -6.49 -2.07
CA ALA A 25 3.32 -7.26 -2.55
C ALA A 25 2.21 -7.32 -1.48
N VAL A 26 2.56 -7.63 -0.23
CA VAL A 26 1.63 -7.63 0.91
C VAL A 26 1.05 -6.24 1.13
N THR A 27 1.88 -5.20 1.07
CA THR A 27 1.45 -3.80 1.17
C THR A 27 0.50 -3.44 0.03
N ALA A 28 0.78 -3.87 -1.20
CA ALA A 28 -0.10 -3.60 -2.33
C ALA A 28 -1.47 -4.27 -2.14
N LEU A 29 -1.51 -5.48 -1.55
CA LEU A 29 -2.76 -6.13 -1.17
C LEU A 29 -3.46 -5.38 -0.03
N ALA A 30 -2.75 -5.06 1.06
CA ALA A 30 -3.31 -4.40 2.24
C ALA A 30 -3.79 -2.97 1.94
N ALA A 31 -3.06 -2.24 1.08
CA ALA A 31 -3.32 -0.85 0.74
C ALA A 31 -4.69 -0.64 0.06
N ASN A 32 -5.20 -1.68 -0.59
CA ASN A 32 -6.50 -1.69 -1.25
C ASN A 32 -7.62 -1.48 -0.22
N TRP A 33 -7.55 -2.08 0.96
CA TRP A 33 -8.68 -2.06 1.90
C TRP A 33 -8.62 -0.94 2.95
N SER A 34 -7.80 0.10 2.72
CA SER A 34 -7.76 1.28 3.59
C SER A 34 -9.04 2.15 3.49
N THR A 35 -9.37 2.86 4.58
CA THR A 35 -10.51 3.81 4.60
C THR A 35 -10.43 4.86 3.49
N CYS A 36 -9.21 5.23 3.09
CA CYS A 36 -8.98 6.19 2.01
C CYS A 36 -9.31 5.57 0.65
N GLY A 37 -8.86 4.33 0.39
CA GLY A 37 -9.22 3.58 -0.82
C GLY A 37 -10.73 3.39 -0.95
N MET A 38 -11.40 3.02 0.14
CA MET A 38 -12.86 2.89 0.21
C MET A 38 -13.59 4.23 -0.04
N SER A 39 -13.06 5.33 0.50
CA SER A 39 -13.60 6.66 0.27
C SER A 39 -13.45 7.11 -1.19
N VAL A 40 -12.38 6.70 -1.87
CA VAL A 40 -12.14 6.97 -3.29
C VAL A 40 -13.00 6.08 -4.18
N ALA A 41 -13.27 4.83 -3.80
CA ALA A 41 -14.20 3.97 -4.53
C ALA A 41 -15.57 4.63 -4.70
N GLY A 42 -16.09 5.25 -3.63
CA GLY A 42 -17.33 6.03 -3.69
C GLY A 42 -17.26 7.30 -4.56
N VAL A 43 -16.07 7.81 -4.90
CA VAL A 43 -15.90 8.97 -5.81
C VAL A 43 -15.71 8.52 -7.25
N VAL A 44 -14.92 7.48 -7.45
CA VAL A 44 -14.59 6.96 -8.76
C VAL A 44 -15.78 6.19 -9.34
N ALA A 45 -16.44 5.34 -8.56
CA ALA A 45 -17.50 4.48 -9.05
C ALA A 45 -18.91 5.12 -8.98
N ALA A 46 -19.20 6.01 -8.03
CA ALA A 46 -20.57 6.50 -7.85
C ALA A 46 -21.09 7.32 -9.06
N PRO A 47 -22.39 7.18 -9.39
CA PRO A 47 -23.06 8.03 -10.35
C PRO A 47 -22.97 9.51 -9.96
N LYS A 48 -22.89 10.38 -10.97
CA LYS A 48 -22.80 11.82 -10.71
C LYS A 48 -24.17 12.36 -10.28
N GLN A 49 -24.18 13.21 -9.26
CA GLN A 49 -25.38 13.97 -8.87
C GLN A 49 -25.81 14.88 -10.05
N PRO A 50 -27.12 14.93 -10.38
CA PRO A 50 -27.65 15.83 -11.39
C PRO A 50 -27.23 17.29 -11.14
N GLY A 51 -26.93 18.05 -12.19
CA GLY A 51 -26.59 19.48 -12.09
C GLY A 51 -25.13 19.84 -11.73
N ARG A 52 -24.22 18.87 -11.60
CA ARG A 52 -22.80 19.15 -11.31
C ARG A 52 -21.95 19.35 -12.59
N PRO A 53 -20.97 20.28 -12.59
CA PRO A 53 -20.19 20.65 -13.79
C PRO A 53 -19.25 19.53 -14.29
N GLY A 54 -19.27 19.27 -15.61
CA GLY A 54 -18.41 18.32 -16.35
C GLY A 54 -19.01 16.93 -16.59
N SER A 55 -18.56 16.20 -17.61
CA SER A 55 -18.93 14.80 -17.86
C SER A 55 -17.72 13.89 -17.66
N SER A 56 -17.91 12.72 -17.03
CA SER A 56 -16.88 11.69 -16.94
C SER A 56 -17.51 10.34 -16.59
N THR A 57 -16.95 9.26 -17.13
CA THR A 57 -17.37 7.89 -16.82
C THR A 57 -16.56 7.35 -15.64
N PRO A 58 -17.07 6.34 -14.90
CA PRO A 58 -16.31 5.70 -13.83
C PRO A 58 -14.93 5.18 -14.29
N VAL A 59 -14.85 4.62 -15.50
CA VAL A 59 -13.61 4.12 -16.09
C VAL A 59 -12.61 5.26 -16.34
N ARG A 60 -13.05 6.40 -16.90
CA ARG A 60 -12.16 7.57 -17.08
C ARG A 60 -11.67 8.09 -15.73
N ARG A 61 -12.55 8.14 -14.72
CA ARG A 61 -12.16 8.55 -13.36
C ARG A 61 -11.14 7.60 -12.73
N LEU A 62 -11.27 6.29 -12.95
CA LEU A 62 -10.28 5.30 -12.53
C LEU A 62 -8.93 5.55 -13.21
N GLY A 63 -8.93 5.82 -14.52
CA GLY A 63 -7.72 6.16 -15.27
C GLY A 63 -7.01 7.40 -14.72
N TRP A 64 -7.76 8.49 -14.47
CA TRP A 64 -7.20 9.69 -13.84
C TRP A 64 -6.67 9.45 -12.44
N HIS A 65 -7.36 8.63 -11.65
CA HIS A 65 -6.91 8.24 -10.32
C HIS A 65 -5.59 7.47 -10.38
N ALA A 66 -5.52 6.45 -11.24
CA ALA A 66 -4.30 5.67 -11.45
C ALA A 66 -3.15 6.58 -11.92
N LEU A 67 -3.39 7.46 -12.88
CA LEU A 67 -2.38 8.41 -13.38
C LEU A 67 -1.82 9.27 -12.25
N GLY A 68 -2.69 9.89 -11.44
CA GLY A 68 -2.26 10.71 -10.30
C GLY A 68 -1.48 9.90 -9.26
N SER A 69 -1.95 8.70 -8.95
CA SER A 69 -1.30 7.80 -7.99
C SER A 69 0.10 7.39 -8.45
N ILE A 70 0.28 7.02 -9.72
CA ILE A 70 1.58 6.64 -10.28
C ILE A 70 2.51 7.85 -10.38
N ALA A 71 2.00 8.98 -10.90
CA ALA A 71 2.78 10.20 -11.12
C ALA A 71 3.40 10.77 -9.84
N THR A 72 2.91 10.37 -8.67
CA THR A 72 3.42 10.80 -7.37
C THR A 72 4.01 9.65 -6.55
N GLY A 73 3.43 8.46 -6.65
CA GLY A 73 3.94 7.25 -6.00
C GLY A 73 5.30 6.82 -6.53
N ALA A 74 5.48 6.72 -7.84
CA ALA A 74 6.74 6.26 -8.43
C ALA A 74 7.92 7.20 -8.09
N PRO A 75 7.82 8.53 -8.22
CA PRO A 75 8.88 9.44 -7.78
C PRO A 75 9.14 9.37 -6.28
N THR A 76 8.10 9.18 -5.46
CA THR A 76 8.28 9.02 -4.00
C THR A 76 9.10 7.77 -3.68
N GLY A 77 8.76 6.63 -4.30
CA GLY A 77 9.52 5.39 -4.12
C GLY A 77 10.95 5.50 -4.63
N ALA A 78 11.14 6.13 -5.79
CA ALA A 78 12.47 6.40 -6.34
C ALA A 78 13.32 7.24 -5.39
N LEU A 79 12.73 8.29 -4.80
CA LEU A 79 13.40 9.15 -3.84
C LEU A 79 13.78 8.39 -2.56
N VAL A 80 12.88 7.57 -2.00
CA VAL A 80 13.20 6.72 -0.84
C VAL A 80 14.36 5.77 -1.16
N GLY A 81 14.34 5.13 -2.33
CA GLY A 81 15.42 4.26 -2.78
C GLY A 81 16.75 5.02 -2.98
N ALA A 82 16.71 6.23 -3.54
CA ALA A 82 17.88 7.07 -3.73
C ALA A 82 18.48 7.55 -2.40
N LEU A 83 17.64 7.97 -1.45
CA LEU A 83 18.09 8.32 -0.10
C LEU A 83 18.71 7.11 0.60
N GLY A 84 18.13 5.92 0.43
CA GLY A 84 18.71 4.66 0.89
C GLY A 84 20.09 4.38 0.29
N ALA A 85 20.26 4.63 -1.01
CA ALA A 85 21.54 4.45 -1.70
C ALA A 85 22.63 5.37 -1.14
N LEU A 86 22.27 6.61 -0.78
CA LEU A 86 23.22 7.60 -0.22
C LEU A 86 23.78 7.20 1.15
N VAL A 87 23.04 6.39 1.91
CA VAL A 87 23.48 5.88 3.22
C VAL A 87 23.82 4.39 3.17
N ALA A 88 23.83 3.79 1.98
CA ALA A 88 24.16 2.39 1.80
C ALA A 88 25.60 2.13 2.27
N GLY A 89 25.80 1.08 3.07
CA GLY A 89 27.09 0.76 3.68
C GLY A 89 27.36 1.44 5.03
N ALA A 90 26.54 2.41 5.46
CA ALA A 90 26.65 2.98 6.80
C ALA A 90 26.22 1.98 7.91
N VAL A 91 25.34 1.04 7.58
CA VAL A 91 24.86 -0.02 8.47
C VAL A 91 25.11 -1.37 7.80
N PRO A 92 25.71 -2.36 8.51
CA PRO A 92 25.86 -3.70 7.98
C PRO A 92 24.51 -4.32 7.60
N VAL A 93 24.44 -5.01 6.46
CA VAL A 93 23.19 -5.60 5.94
C VAL A 93 22.51 -6.53 6.94
N THR A 94 23.29 -7.25 7.75
CA THR A 94 22.80 -8.11 8.84
C THR A 94 22.00 -7.33 9.87
N TRP A 95 22.51 -6.18 10.32
CA TRP A 95 21.80 -5.32 11.27
C TRP A 95 20.55 -4.68 10.66
N ALA A 96 20.62 -4.29 9.39
CA ALA A 96 19.46 -3.78 8.67
C ALA A 96 18.35 -4.85 8.55
N LEU A 97 18.71 -6.09 8.22
CA LEU A 97 17.79 -7.23 8.15
C LEU A 97 17.18 -7.58 9.51
N LEU A 98 18.00 -7.64 10.57
CA LEU A 98 17.51 -7.92 11.93
C LEU A 98 16.57 -6.83 12.43
N ALA A 99 16.92 -5.56 12.24
CA ALA A 99 16.07 -4.44 12.61
C ALA A 99 14.75 -4.46 11.83
N TRP A 100 14.82 -4.66 10.51
CA TRP A 100 13.64 -4.75 9.66
C TRP A 100 12.75 -5.94 10.06
N GLY A 101 13.35 -7.12 10.29
CA GLY A 101 12.66 -8.34 10.69
C GLY A 101 11.98 -8.21 12.05
N ALA A 102 12.65 -7.60 13.03
CA ALA A 102 12.08 -7.32 14.34
C ALA A 102 10.87 -6.37 14.25
N VAL A 103 10.97 -5.30 13.45
CA VAL A 103 9.85 -4.38 13.21
C VAL A 103 8.71 -5.10 12.47
N ALA A 104 9.02 -5.97 11.51
CA ALA A 104 8.04 -6.76 10.78
C ALA A 104 7.27 -7.75 11.67
N LEU A 105 7.97 -8.44 12.57
CA LEU A 105 7.35 -9.30 13.58
C LEU A 105 6.45 -8.48 14.52
N ALA A 106 6.97 -7.39 15.09
CA ALA A 106 6.23 -6.56 16.04
C ALA A 106 4.93 -6.01 15.43
N TYR A 107 5.02 -5.43 14.22
CA TYR A 107 3.83 -4.92 13.52
C TYR A 107 2.95 -6.03 12.94
N GLY A 108 3.50 -7.19 12.58
CA GLY A 108 2.71 -8.35 12.20
C GLY A 108 1.81 -8.83 13.33
N LEU A 109 2.36 -8.96 14.54
CA LEU A 109 1.58 -9.25 15.76
C LEU A 109 0.56 -8.15 16.07
N HIS A 110 0.90 -6.89 15.77
CA HIS A 110 -0.04 -5.77 15.93
C HIS A 110 -1.25 -5.88 14.99
N GLU A 111 -1.03 -6.20 13.72
CA GLU A 111 -2.11 -6.38 12.75
C GLU A 111 -2.96 -7.63 13.05
N LEU A 112 -2.39 -8.64 13.72
CA LEU A 112 -3.11 -9.81 14.23
C LEU A 112 -3.93 -9.51 15.49
N GLY A 113 -3.79 -8.32 16.09
CA GLY A 113 -4.47 -7.94 17.33
C GLY A 113 -3.90 -8.58 18.59
N LEU A 114 -2.70 -9.15 18.51
CA LEU A 114 -2.02 -9.78 19.66
C LEU A 114 -1.28 -8.75 20.51
N VAL A 115 -0.82 -7.66 19.91
CA VAL A 115 -0.19 -6.52 20.59
C VAL A 115 -0.71 -5.19 20.05
N THR A 116 -0.60 -4.11 20.82
CA THR A 116 -0.96 -2.77 20.35
C THR A 116 0.29 -1.90 20.31
N LEU A 117 0.65 -1.46 19.10
CA LEU A 117 1.81 -0.59 18.88
C LEU A 117 1.36 0.78 18.34
N PRO A 118 2.05 1.87 18.69
CA PRO A 118 1.77 3.18 18.12
C PRO A 118 2.18 3.18 16.65
N THR A 119 1.21 3.37 15.76
CA THR A 119 1.47 3.47 14.32
C THR A 119 1.70 4.93 13.93
N PRO A 120 2.73 5.25 13.11
CA PRO A 120 3.05 6.62 12.69
C PRO A 120 2.07 7.13 11.62
N MET A 121 0.77 7.15 11.93
CA MET A 121 -0.30 7.43 10.99
C MET A 121 -0.67 8.91 10.97
N ARG A 122 -0.73 9.48 9.76
CA ARG A 122 -1.39 10.76 9.57
C ARG A 122 -2.90 10.58 9.56
N ARG A 123 -3.62 11.03 10.58
CA ARG A 123 -5.10 10.93 10.69
C ARG A 123 -5.85 11.96 9.84
N ARG A 124 -5.43 12.14 8.58
CA ARG A 124 -6.05 13.09 7.64
C ARG A 124 -6.69 12.34 6.47
N GLN A 125 -7.98 12.60 6.24
CA GLN A 125 -8.72 12.10 5.09
C GLN A 125 -8.59 13.06 3.89
N LEU A 126 -8.98 12.60 2.71
CA LEU A 126 -8.98 13.43 1.50
C LEU A 126 -9.92 14.64 1.62
N PRO A 127 -9.60 15.78 0.98
CA PRO A 127 -10.39 17.00 1.12
C PRO A 127 -11.78 16.83 0.48
N ARG A 128 -12.81 16.70 1.32
CA ARG A 128 -14.19 16.42 0.88
C ARG A 128 -14.80 17.54 0.02
N HIS A 129 -14.41 18.79 0.27
CA HIS A 129 -14.93 19.96 -0.46
C HIS A 129 -14.63 19.90 -1.97
N LEU A 130 -13.48 19.33 -2.36
CA LEU A 130 -13.07 19.20 -3.77
C LEU A 130 -14.06 18.34 -4.58
N ARG A 131 -14.71 17.37 -3.94
CA ARG A 131 -15.76 16.54 -4.57
C ARG A 131 -16.98 17.34 -5.02
N ARG A 132 -17.19 18.51 -4.42
CA ARG A 132 -18.33 19.40 -4.69
C ARG A 132 -17.95 20.56 -5.60
N SER A 133 -16.71 21.06 -5.52
CA SER A 133 -16.28 22.27 -6.21
C SER A 133 -15.54 22.04 -7.54
N MET A 134 -15.06 20.82 -7.82
CA MET A 134 -14.25 20.55 -9.03
C MET A 134 -14.88 19.54 -9.99
N ALA A 135 -14.44 19.60 -11.26
CA ALA A 135 -14.79 18.61 -12.26
C ALA A 135 -14.32 17.19 -11.83
N PRO A 136 -15.11 16.12 -12.08
CA PRO A 136 -14.82 14.80 -11.52
C PRO A 136 -13.44 14.23 -11.87
N TRP A 137 -12.95 14.49 -13.08
CA TRP A 137 -11.62 14.02 -13.50
C TRP A 137 -10.49 14.68 -12.69
N LYS A 138 -10.61 15.98 -12.38
CA LYS A 138 -9.63 16.72 -11.55
C LYS A 138 -9.59 16.15 -10.14
N VAL A 139 -10.77 15.86 -9.58
CA VAL A 139 -10.89 15.25 -8.25
C VAL A 139 -10.21 13.88 -8.24
N SER A 140 -10.49 13.03 -9.23
CA SER A 140 -9.87 11.70 -9.34
C SER A 140 -8.35 11.79 -9.47
N LEU A 141 -7.84 12.67 -10.34
CA LEU A 141 -6.41 12.90 -10.52
C LEU A 141 -5.74 13.38 -9.22
N LEU A 142 -6.29 14.41 -8.58
CA LEU A 142 -5.73 14.98 -7.36
C LEU A 142 -5.82 14.01 -6.17
N PHE A 143 -6.90 13.24 -6.06
CA PHE A 143 -6.99 12.20 -5.04
C PHE A 143 -5.98 11.09 -5.31
N GLY A 144 -5.74 10.73 -6.57
CA GLY A 144 -4.62 9.85 -6.94
C GLY A 144 -3.29 10.42 -6.46
N ALA A 145 -3.00 11.67 -6.82
CA ALA A 145 -1.76 12.36 -6.48
C ALA A 145 -1.51 12.48 -4.96
N LEU A 146 -2.56 12.65 -4.16
CA LEU A 146 -2.46 12.67 -2.70
C LEU A 146 -2.28 11.28 -2.09
N ILE A 147 -2.83 10.25 -2.76
CA ILE A 147 -2.74 8.87 -2.31
C ILE A 147 -1.39 8.25 -2.68
N GLY A 148 -0.87 8.49 -3.88
CA GLY A 148 0.34 7.84 -4.42
C GLY A 148 1.51 7.79 -3.43
N PRO A 149 1.94 8.93 -2.84
CA PRO A 149 3.06 8.97 -1.91
C PRO A 149 2.80 8.24 -0.59
N GLY A 150 1.54 7.96 -0.24
CA GLY A 150 1.17 7.31 1.00
C GLY A 150 1.39 8.08 2.31
N PHE A 151 2.17 9.15 2.34
CA PHE A 151 2.44 9.90 3.58
C PHE A 151 1.47 11.07 3.84
N VAL A 152 0.65 11.43 2.85
CA VAL A 152 -0.20 12.63 2.91
C VAL A 152 -1.58 12.35 3.52
N ILE A 153 -1.98 11.08 3.53
CA ILE A 153 -3.30 10.63 3.95
C ILE A 153 -3.19 9.49 4.97
N PHE A 154 -4.33 9.12 5.53
CA PHE A 154 -4.42 7.99 6.45
C PHE A 154 -4.16 6.65 5.75
N ILE A 155 -3.13 5.93 6.20
CA ILE A 155 -2.86 4.55 5.84
C ILE A 155 -3.06 3.69 7.07
N ARG A 156 -3.94 2.69 6.97
CA ARG A 156 -4.20 1.76 8.08
C ARG A 156 -3.05 0.78 8.32
N SER A 157 -2.55 0.18 7.24
CA SER A 157 -1.63 -0.94 7.34
C SER A 157 -0.20 -0.49 7.65
N SER A 158 0.36 -1.06 8.71
CA SER A 158 1.77 -0.94 9.08
C SER A 158 2.73 -1.48 8.03
N ALA A 159 2.28 -2.42 7.19
CA ALA A 159 3.08 -3.01 6.10
C ALA A 159 3.65 -1.94 5.16
N TYR A 160 2.93 -0.83 4.97
CA TYR A 160 3.41 0.29 4.17
C TYR A 160 4.71 0.89 4.69
N TYR A 161 4.87 1.03 6.00
CA TYR A 161 6.12 1.56 6.57
C TYR A 161 7.27 0.57 6.47
N LEU A 162 6.98 -0.74 6.53
CA LEU A 162 7.98 -1.78 6.28
C LEU A 162 8.45 -1.81 4.83
N LEU A 163 7.55 -1.56 3.87
CA LEU A 163 7.95 -1.31 2.48
C LEU A 163 8.92 -0.12 2.40
N VAL A 164 8.60 1.00 3.05
CA VAL A 164 9.45 2.21 3.02
C VAL A 164 10.82 1.93 3.61
N LEU A 165 10.87 1.35 4.81
CA LEU A 165 12.11 0.96 5.49
C LEU A 165 12.91 -0.04 4.66
N GLY A 166 12.22 -0.99 4.03
CA GLY A 166 12.84 -1.98 3.18
C GLY A 166 13.44 -1.39 1.90
N VAL A 167 12.71 -0.53 1.20
CA VAL A 167 13.21 0.18 0.01
C VAL A 167 14.42 1.04 0.36
N ALA A 168 14.38 1.73 1.50
CA ALA A 168 15.52 2.49 2.00
C ALA A 168 16.72 1.58 2.32
N ALA A 169 16.50 0.44 2.96
CA ALA A 169 17.55 -0.52 3.29
C ALA A 169 18.20 -1.14 2.03
N VAL A 170 17.42 -1.39 0.98
CA VAL A 170 17.94 -1.89 -0.30
C VAL A 170 18.68 -0.79 -1.08
N GLY A 171 18.26 0.47 -0.94
CA GLY A 171 18.94 1.59 -1.59
C GLY A 171 18.84 1.58 -3.12
N SER A 172 17.72 1.09 -3.68
CA SER A 172 17.52 1.04 -5.14
C SER A 172 16.37 1.96 -5.56
N PRO A 173 16.64 3.08 -6.27
CA PRO A 173 15.61 3.97 -6.80
C PRO A 173 14.64 3.24 -7.75
N VAL A 174 15.15 2.35 -8.59
CA VAL A 174 14.34 1.59 -9.56
C VAL A 174 13.37 0.65 -8.83
N LEU A 175 13.87 -0.09 -7.84
CA LEU A 175 13.01 -0.97 -7.03
C LEU A 175 11.97 -0.16 -6.26
N GLY A 176 12.37 0.97 -5.66
CA GLY A 176 11.47 1.86 -4.95
C GLY A 176 10.35 2.37 -5.85
N ALA A 177 10.68 2.86 -7.05
CA ALA A 177 9.71 3.30 -8.04
C ALA A 177 8.73 2.18 -8.42
N ALA A 178 9.24 0.97 -8.67
CA ALA A 178 8.44 -0.18 -9.05
C ALA A 178 7.46 -0.59 -7.93
N LEU A 179 7.94 -0.74 -6.69
CA LEU A 179 7.09 -1.18 -5.57
C LEU A 179 6.06 -0.12 -5.18
N PHE A 180 6.42 1.17 -5.21
CA PHE A 180 5.44 2.23 -4.95
C PHE A 180 4.42 2.37 -6.07
N THR A 181 4.81 2.10 -7.32
CA THR A 181 3.86 2.01 -8.45
C THR A 181 2.91 0.84 -8.23
N LEU A 182 3.42 -0.34 -7.85
CA LEU A 182 2.62 -1.51 -7.55
C LEU A 182 1.59 -1.22 -6.45
N VAL A 183 2.00 -0.60 -5.35
CA VAL A 183 1.09 -0.20 -4.26
C VAL A 183 0.08 0.85 -4.74
N SER A 184 0.51 1.83 -5.53
CA SER A 184 -0.36 2.88 -6.08
C SER A 184 -1.43 2.32 -7.01
N LEU A 185 -1.07 1.36 -7.85
CA LEU A 185 -1.98 0.61 -8.71
C LEU A 185 -2.90 -0.29 -7.89
N GLY A 186 -2.37 -0.96 -6.86
CA GLY A 186 -3.15 -1.70 -5.89
C GLY A 186 -4.29 -0.84 -5.37
N ARG A 187 -4.01 0.38 -4.87
CA ARG A 187 -5.03 1.29 -4.32
C ARG A 187 -6.17 1.66 -5.27
N CYS A 188 -6.04 1.37 -6.56
CA CYS A 188 -7.12 1.51 -7.54
C CYS A 188 -8.13 0.34 -7.52
N MET A 189 -7.77 -0.82 -6.97
CA MET A 189 -8.61 -2.03 -6.90
C MET A 189 -10.00 -1.81 -6.30
N PRO A 190 -10.17 -1.14 -5.14
CA PRO A 190 -11.51 -0.91 -4.58
C PRO A 190 -12.40 -0.12 -5.54
N SER A 191 -11.82 0.83 -6.27
CA SER A 191 -12.55 1.61 -7.27
C SER A 191 -12.93 0.75 -8.46
N LEU A 192 -12.02 -0.11 -8.94
CA LEU A 192 -12.31 -1.07 -10.01
C LEU A 192 -13.42 -2.05 -9.61
N LEU A 193 -13.30 -2.67 -8.44
CA LEU A 193 -14.30 -3.60 -7.90
C LEU A 193 -15.65 -2.94 -7.68
N ALA A 194 -15.67 -1.69 -7.21
CA ALA A 194 -16.90 -0.91 -7.06
C ALA A 194 -17.56 -0.64 -8.44
N ILE A 195 -16.78 -0.35 -9.48
CA ILE A 195 -17.29 -0.19 -10.85
C ILE A 195 -17.90 -1.50 -11.35
N VAL A 196 -17.22 -2.63 -11.17
CA VAL A 196 -17.72 -3.95 -11.58
C VAL A 196 -19.01 -4.29 -10.83
N HIS A 197 -19.01 -4.15 -9.51
CA HIS A 197 -20.18 -4.43 -8.67
C HIS A 197 -21.39 -3.59 -9.05
N THR A 198 -21.21 -2.27 -9.24
CA THR A 198 -22.32 -1.37 -9.58
C THR A 198 -22.82 -1.54 -11.02
N ARG A 199 -21.95 -1.92 -11.96
CA ARG A 199 -22.37 -2.30 -13.32
C ARG A 199 -23.16 -3.62 -13.35
N GLY A 200 -22.88 -4.52 -12.43
CA GLY A 200 -23.62 -5.78 -12.26
C GLY A 200 -24.96 -5.64 -11.54
N GLY A 201 -25.45 -4.42 -11.28
CA GLY A 201 -26.71 -4.17 -10.56
C GLY A 201 -26.57 -4.05 -9.04
N GLY A 202 -25.36 -4.17 -8.50
CA GLY A 202 -25.09 -3.98 -7.08
C GLY A 202 -25.14 -2.52 -6.65
N SER A 203 -25.41 -2.26 -5.35
CA SER A 203 -25.46 -0.91 -4.80
C SER A 203 -24.13 -0.52 -4.16
N MET A 204 -23.79 0.78 -4.16
CA MET A 204 -22.59 1.27 -3.47
C MET A 204 -22.61 0.95 -1.96
N PRO A 205 -23.72 1.12 -1.22
CA PRO A 205 -23.80 0.69 0.19
C PRO A 205 -23.51 -0.80 0.38
N GLY A 206 -24.05 -1.66 -0.50
CA GLY A 206 -23.79 -3.11 -0.46
C GLY A 206 -22.33 -3.46 -0.75
N PHE A 207 -21.68 -2.75 -1.67
CA PHE A 207 -20.24 -2.88 -1.89
C PHE A 207 -19.44 -2.51 -0.65
N LEU A 208 -19.74 -1.35 -0.04
CA LEU A 208 -19.02 -0.86 1.14
C LEU A 208 -19.18 -1.81 2.34
N SER A 209 -20.37 -2.38 2.56
CA SER A 209 -20.60 -3.34 3.65
C SER A 209 -19.82 -4.64 3.43
N ALA A 210 -19.80 -5.18 2.21
CA ALA A 210 -18.99 -6.35 1.86
C ALA A 210 -17.49 -6.09 2.10
N MET A 211 -16.99 -4.90 1.72
CA MET A 211 -15.59 -4.56 1.91
C MET A 211 -15.19 -4.39 3.38
N CYS A 212 -16.10 -4.03 4.29
CA CYS A 212 -15.81 -4.04 5.74
C CYS A 212 -15.45 -5.45 6.24
N VAL A 213 -16.08 -6.50 5.70
CA VAL A 213 -15.75 -7.90 6.07
C VAL A 213 -14.42 -8.31 5.46
N VAL A 214 -14.18 -7.94 4.20
CA VAL A 214 -12.92 -8.24 3.50
C VAL A 214 -11.73 -7.55 4.18
N ASP A 215 -11.89 -6.31 4.62
CA ASP A 215 -10.87 -5.52 5.30
C ASP A 215 -10.29 -6.24 6.52
N ARG A 216 -11.14 -6.82 7.40
CA ARG A 216 -10.65 -7.59 8.55
C ARG A 216 -9.82 -8.81 8.13
N ARG A 217 -10.26 -9.55 7.10
CA ARG A 217 -9.52 -10.72 6.58
C ARG A 217 -8.18 -10.32 5.98
N VAL A 218 -8.17 -9.23 5.21
CA VAL A 218 -6.95 -8.67 4.61
C VAL A 218 -5.99 -8.22 5.71
N GLN A 219 -6.48 -7.61 6.78
CA GLN A 219 -5.65 -7.22 7.92
C GLN A 219 -5.00 -8.44 8.59
N THR A 220 -5.76 -9.50 8.86
CA THR A 220 -5.21 -10.74 9.42
C THR A 220 -4.16 -11.38 8.50
N LEU A 221 -4.44 -11.47 7.19
CA LEU A 221 -3.50 -11.99 6.21
C LEU A 221 -2.23 -11.14 6.13
N THR A 222 -2.39 -9.81 6.21
CA THR A 222 -1.26 -8.87 6.25
C THR A 222 -0.40 -9.12 7.49
N GLY A 223 -1.02 -9.25 8.66
CA GLY A 223 -0.29 -9.54 9.90
C GLY A 223 0.47 -10.86 9.84
N ALA A 224 -0.19 -11.93 9.38
CA ALA A 224 0.46 -13.24 9.20
C ALA A 224 1.62 -13.19 8.21
N ALA A 225 1.47 -12.47 7.09
CA ALA A 225 2.52 -12.32 6.10
C ALA A 225 3.70 -11.49 6.64
N LEU A 226 3.45 -10.43 7.42
CA LEU A 226 4.50 -9.66 8.07
C LEU A 226 5.27 -10.50 9.11
N VAL A 227 4.57 -11.35 9.88
CA VAL A 227 5.22 -12.28 10.80
C VAL A 227 6.12 -13.25 10.04
N ALA A 228 5.62 -13.84 8.94
CA ALA A 228 6.40 -14.77 8.12
C ALA A 228 7.62 -14.10 7.48
N LEU A 229 7.46 -12.88 6.93
CA LEU A 229 8.56 -12.11 6.35
C LEU A 229 9.58 -11.67 7.41
N GLY A 230 9.13 -11.31 8.61
CA GLY A 230 10.00 -10.96 9.72
C GLY A 230 10.82 -12.15 10.22
N ALA A 231 10.18 -13.32 10.38
CA ALA A 231 10.88 -14.56 10.71
C ALA A 231 11.90 -14.94 9.63
N PHE A 232 11.52 -14.84 8.35
CA PHE A 232 12.43 -15.06 7.23
C PHE A 232 13.64 -14.12 7.28
N ALA A 233 13.43 -12.83 7.52
CA ALA A 233 14.51 -11.85 7.60
C ALA A 233 15.48 -12.13 8.77
N VAL A 234 14.95 -12.54 9.92
CA VAL A 234 15.78 -12.93 11.08
C VAL A 234 16.58 -14.18 10.77
N VAL A 235 15.96 -15.23 10.23
CA VAL A 235 16.65 -16.48 9.87
C VAL A 235 17.72 -16.25 8.80
N ALA A 236 17.46 -15.40 7.81
CA ALA A 236 18.42 -15.08 6.75
C ALA A 236 19.59 -14.19 7.21
N ALA A 237 19.52 -13.63 8.41
CA ALA A 237 20.57 -12.82 9.02
C ALA A 237 21.47 -13.60 9.99
N LEU A 238 21.08 -14.83 10.37
CA LEU A 238 21.86 -15.76 11.18
C LEU A 238 22.74 -16.64 10.29
#